data_AF-A0A1Q7N2T5-F1
#
_entry.id   AF-A0A1Q7N2T5-F1
#
_cell.length_a   1.000
_cell.length_b   1.000
_cell.length_c   1.000
_cell.angle_alpha   90.00
_cell.angle_beta   90.00
_cell.angle_gamma   90.00
#
_symmetry.space_group_name_H-M   'P 1'
#
loop_
_entity.id
_entity.type
_entity.pdbx_description
1 polymer ?
#
loop_
_entity_poly.entity_id
_entity_poly.type
_entity_poly.pdbx_seq_one_letter_code
_entity_poly.pdbx_strand_id
1 'polypeptide(L)' 'MRLDEAELACGLLRSNDIACEVSSMVLPGLPAELILWVNNRDAELAWALLADTEREASRRDNDAA' A
#
# COMPACT_ATOMS: atom_id res chain seq x y z
N MET A 1 -1.33 -7.06 -5.74
CA MET A 1 -1.34 -6.84 -4.28
C MET A 1 -2.31 -7.83 -3.66
N ARG A 2 -1.87 -8.57 -2.64
CA ARG A 2 -2.75 -9.42 -1.82
C ARG A 2 -3.51 -8.56 -0.80
N LEU A 3 -4.58 -9.09 -0.20
CA LEU A 3 -5.42 -8.32 0.73
C LEU A 3 -4.65 -7.91 1.99
N ASP A 4 -3.85 -8.82 2.54
CA ASP A 4 -2.96 -8.58 3.67
C ASP A 4 -1.92 -7.49 3.37
N GLU A 5 -1.33 -7.49 2.17
CA GLU A 5 -0.43 -6.43 1.72
C GLU A 5 -1.13 -5.07 1.64
N ALA A 6 -2.37 -5.05 1.12
CA ALA A 6 -3.18 -3.83 1.00
C ALA A 6 -3.54 -3.23 2.36
N GLU A 7 -3.94 -4.09 3.30
CA GLU A 7 -4.27 -3.70 4.67
C GLU A 7 -3.04 -3.20 5.41
N LEU A 8 -1.89 -3.84 5.23
CA LEU A 8 -0.62 -3.43 5.83
C LEU A 8 -0.16 -2.07 5.28
N ALA A 9 -0.23 -1.87 3.97
CA ALA A 9 0.05 -0.59 3.32
C ALA A 9 -0.89 0.51 3.85
N CYS A 10 -2.20 0.24 3.96
CA CYS A 10 -3.14 1.23 4.50
C CYS A 10 -2.88 1.51 5.99
N GLY A 11 -2.51 0.49 6.78
CA GLY A 11 -2.12 0.67 8.18
C GLY A 11 -0.92 1.62 8.33
N LEU A 12 0.11 1.43 7.50
CA LEU A 12 1.29 2.30 7.45
C LEU A 12 0.94 3.75 7.07
N LEU A 13 0.09 3.93 6.06
CA LEU A 13 -0.35 5.28 5.67
C LEU A 13 -1.11 5.97 6.82
N ARG A 14 -2.04 5.27 7.46
CA ARG A 14 -2.82 5.81 8.60
C ARG A 14 -1.94 6.16 9.80
N SER A 15 -0.89 5.37 10.09
CA SER A 15 0.03 5.71 11.18
C SER A 15 0.85 6.98 10.90
N ASN A 16 0.89 7.44 9.64
CA ASN A 16 1.56 8.67 9.21
C ASN A 16 0.55 9.79 8.85
N ASP A 17 -0.67 9.73 9.41
CA ASP A 17 -1.74 10.72 9.23
C ASP A 17 -2.29 10.81 7.78
N ILE A 18 -2.03 9.80 6.95
CA ILE A 18 -2.56 9.73 5.58
C ILE A 18 -3.84 8.88 5.59
N ALA A 19 -4.96 9.52 5.27
CA ALA A 19 -6.24 8.82 5.13
C ALA A 19 -6.20 7.88 3.91
N CYS A 20 -6.52 6.60 4.13
CA CYS A 20 -6.62 5.59 3.08
C CYS A 20 -7.84 4.68 3.24
N GLU A 21 -8.28 4.14 2.11
CA GLU A 21 -9.36 3.14 2.01
C GLU A 21 -8.91 1.99 1.11
N VAL A 22 -9.10 0.76 1.57
CA VAL A 22 -8.92 -0.43 0.72
C VAL A 22 -10.28 -0.83 0.19
N SER A 23 -10.38 -0.96 -1.13
CA SER A 23 -11.60 -1.38 -1.81
C SER A 23 -11.28 -2.52 -2.78
N SER A 24 -12.22 -3.44 -2.94
CA SER A 24 -12.15 -4.45 -4.00
C SER A 24 -13.16 -4.09 -5.09
N MET A 25 -12.69 -3.82 -6.31
CA MET A 25 -13.59 -3.67 -7.44
C MET A 25 -13.86 -5.05 -8.05
N VAL A 26 -15.09 -5.52 -7.89
CA VAL A 26 -15.54 -6.80 -8.48
C VAL A 26 -16.18 -6.51 -9.83
N LEU A 27 -15.50 -6.89 -10.90
CA LEU A 27 -16.03 -6.81 -12.27
C LEU A 27 -16.45 -8.21 -12.74
N PRO A 28 -17.68 -8.40 -13.25
CA PRO A 28 -18.13 -9.70 -13.74
C PRO A 28 -17.19 -10.29 -14.80
N GLY A 29 -16.68 -11.49 -14.55
CA GLY A 29 -15.76 -12.20 -15.46
C GLY A 29 -14.29 -11.80 -15.35
N LEU A 30 -13.93 -10.90 -14.42
CA LEU A 30 -12.54 -10.50 -14.16
C LEU A 30 -12.14 -10.84 -12.71
N PRO A 31 -10.84 -11.06 -12.46
CA PRO A 31 -10.32 -11.16 -11.09
C PRO A 31 -10.65 -9.89 -10.31
N ALA A 32 -10.99 -10.04 -9.03
CA ALA A 32 -11.19 -8.88 -8.17
C ALA A 32 -9.88 -8.13 -7.99
N GLU A 33 -9.87 -6.85 -8.36
CA GLU A 33 -8.72 -5.97 -8.15
C GLU A 33 -8.85 -5.29 -6.79
N LEU A 34 -7.77 -5.33 -6.01
CA LEU A 34 -7.64 -4.59 -4.77
C LEU A 34 -7.03 -3.22 -5.05
N ILE A 35 -7.74 -2.18 -4.64
CA ILE A 35 -7.37 -0.79 -4.86
C ILE A 35 -7.19 -0.10 -3.50
N LEU A 36 -6.06 0.57 -3.33
CA LEU A 36 -5.79 1.43 -2.19
C LEU A 36 -6.03 2.88 -2.61
N TRP A 37 -7.08 3.48 -2.06
CA TRP A 37 -7.43 4.88 -2.30
C TRP A 37 -6.79 5.76 -1.25
N VAL A 38 -6.29 6.93 -1.68
CA VAL A 38 -5.78 8.01 -0.83
C VAL A 38 -6.34 9.33 -1.33
N ASN A 39 -6.32 10.37 -0.49
CA ASN A 39 -6.62 11.71 -0.98
C ASN A 39 -5.56 12.13 -2.00
N ASN A 40 -5.99 12.72 -3.12
CA ASN A 40 -5.05 13.15 -4.17
C ASN A 40 -3.99 14.14 -3.66
N ARG A 41 -4.32 14.93 -2.62
CA ARG A 41 -3.35 15.86 -1.99
C ARG A 41 -2.19 15.15 -1.31
N ASP A 42 -2.43 13.91 -0.87
CA ASP A 42 -1.46 13.10 -0.12
C ASP A 42 -0.83 12.01 -1.01
N ALA A 43 -1.20 11.93 -2.29
CA ALA A 43 -0.78 10.85 -3.19
C ALA A 43 0.74 10.76 -3.32
N GLU A 44 1.42 11.88 -3.53
CA GLU A 44 2.89 11.92 -3.62
C GLU A 44 3.55 11.47 -2.31
N LEU A 45 3.02 11.93 -1.17
CA LEU A 45 3.54 11.56 0.16
C LEU A 45 3.33 10.06 0.42
N ALA A 46 2.15 9.54 0.09
CA ALA A 46 1.82 8.12 0.22
C ALA A 46 2.75 7.26 -0.63
N TRP A 47 2.99 7.65 -1.89
CA TRP A 47 3.91 6.93 -2.77
C TRP A 47 5.35 6.94 -2.25
N ALA A 48 5.84 8.09 -1.79
CA ALA A 48 7.17 8.19 -1.22
C ALA A 48 7.34 7.27 0.00
N LEU A 49 6.36 7.28 0.92
CA LEU A 49 6.39 6.47 2.13
C LEU A 49 6.36 4.96 1.84
N LEU A 50 5.54 4.52 0.88
CA LEU A 50 5.47 3.12 0.47
C LEU A 50 6.79 2.69 -0.18
N ALA A 51 7.33 3.48 -1.11
CA ALA A 51 8.59 3.16 -1.79
C ALA A 51 9.79 3.10 -0.84
N ASP A 52 9.87 4.01 0.13
CA ASP A 52 10.93 4.00 1.15
C ASP A 52 10.83 2.76 2.04
N THR A 53 9.61 2.33 2.37
CA THR A 53 9.39 1.12 3.18
C THR A 53 9.78 -0.15 2.42
N GLU A 54 9.43 -0.26 1.12
CA GLU A 54 9.84 -1.38 0.27
C GLU A 54 11.37 -1.45 0.13
N ARG A 55 12.02 -0.30 -0.03
CA ARG A 55 13.49 -0.22 -0.09
C ARG A 55 14.14 -0.68 1.21
N GLU A 56 13.61 -0.25 2.36
CA GLU A 56 14.12 -0.65 3.67
C GLU A 56 13.91 -2.14 3.95
N ALA A 57 12.74 -2.69 3.59
CA ALA A 57 12.49 -4.13 3.67
C ALA A 57 13.48 -4.92 2.80
N SER A 58 13.70 -4.49 1.56
CA SER A 58 14.64 -5.12 0.63
C SER A 58 16.10 -5.10 1.11
N ARG A 59 16.51 -4.04 1.84
CA ARG A 59 17.85 -3.97 2.44
C ARG A 59 18.01 -5.00 3.55
N ARG A 60 17.01 -5.11 4.44
CA ARG A 60 17.04 -6.06 5.56
C ARG A 60 17.09 -7.51 5.09
N ASP A 61 16.38 -7.84 4.02
CA ASP A 61 16.42 -9.19 3.43
C ASP A 61 17.80 -9.54 2.88
N ASN A 62 18.52 -8.57 2.30
CA ASN A 62 19.90 -8.77 1.84
C ASN A 62 20.92 -8.88 2.99
N ASP A 63 20.71 -8.16 4.10
CA ASP A 63 21.60 -8.24 5.27
C ASP A 63 21.40 -9.54 6.09
N ALA A 64 20.25 -10.21 5.91
CA ALA A 64 19.91 -11.47 6.55
C ALA A 64 20.33 -12.72 5.73
N ALA A 65 20.91 -12.53 4.54
CA ALA A 65 21.35 -13.59 3.62
C ALA A 65 22.87 -13.80 3.65
#